data_AF-A0A699YE28-F1
#
_entry.id   AF-A0A699YE28-F1
#
_cell.length_a   1.000
_cell.length_b   1.000
_cell.length_c   1.000
_cell.angle_alpha   90.00
_cell.angle_beta   90.00
_cell.angle_gamma   90.00
#
_symmetry.space_group_name_H-M   'P 1'
#
loop_
_entity.id
_entity.type
_entity.pdbx_description
1 polymer ?
#
loop_
_entity_poly.entity_id
_entity_poly.type
_entity_poly.pdbx_seq_one_letter_code
_entity_poly.pdbx_strand_id
1 'polypeptide(L)'
;MQAKMNVQRGVRLTVRHQPNFTRVAAFGSTAVSTAQERTANPLPLVFIAAEVAPWSKTGGLGDVVGGLPIELAKRGHKVITIAPRYDQYEDAWDTSVVIKVDGQDVRFFHSIKKGVHRVFVDHPWFLAKASPA
;
A
#
# COMPACT_ATOMS: atom_id res chain seq x y z
N MET A 1 -24.86 -52.49 -2.20
CA MET A 1 -23.39 -52.36 -2.08
C MET A 1 -22.91 -51.36 -3.13
N GLN A 2 -22.10 -50.40 -2.70
CA GLN A 2 -21.85 -49.10 -3.34
C GLN A 2 -21.17 -49.18 -4.72
N ALA A 3 -21.64 -48.37 -5.66
CA ALA A 3 -20.93 -48.00 -6.88
C ALA A 3 -20.45 -46.55 -6.79
N LYS A 4 -19.21 -46.34 -7.23
CA LYS A 4 -18.33 -45.17 -7.02
C LYS A 4 -18.49 -44.07 -8.09
N MET A 5 -17.86 -42.92 -7.78
CA MET A 5 -17.22 -41.93 -8.67
C MET A 5 -18.15 -40.97 -9.44
N ASN A 6 -18.26 -39.69 -9.05
CA ASN A 6 -17.34 -38.54 -9.20
C ASN A 6 -17.25 -37.98 -10.63
N VAL A 7 -17.08 -36.65 -10.70
CA VAL A 7 -16.80 -35.77 -11.87
C VAL A 7 -18.04 -35.06 -12.45
N GLN A 8 -18.36 -33.88 -11.91
CA GLN A 8 -19.08 -32.86 -12.67
C GLN A 8 -18.05 -31.99 -13.43
N ARG A 9 -17.96 -32.18 -14.74
CA ARG A 9 -17.29 -31.28 -15.69
C ARG A 9 -18.34 -30.62 -16.59
N GLY A 10 -18.19 -29.31 -16.79
CA GLY A 10 -18.56 -28.63 -18.03
C GLY A 10 -19.99 -28.08 -18.11
N VAL A 11 -20.19 -26.85 -17.63
CA VAL A 11 -21.31 -26.01 -18.10
C VAL A 11 -21.00 -25.61 -19.54
N ARG A 12 -21.68 -26.22 -20.51
CA ARG A 12 -21.61 -25.88 -21.93
C ARG A 12 -22.55 -24.70 -22.20
N LEU A 13 -22.01 -23.48 -22.22
CA LEU A 13 -22.75 -22.29 -22.65
C LEU A 13 -23.01 -22.39 -24.16
N THR A 14 -24.28 -22.53 -24.54
CA THR A 14 -24.69 -22.42 -25.94
C THR A 14 -25.21 -21.00 -26.15
N VAL A 15 -24.39 -20.12 -26.74
CA VAL A 15 -24.81 -18.77 -27.12
C VAL A 15 -25.71 -18.88 -28.35
N ARG A 16 -27.03 -18.72 -28.16
CA ARG A 16 -27.94 -18.51 -29.29
C ARG A 16 -27.94 -17.01 -29.65
N HIS A 17 -27.56 -16.73 -30.89
CA HIS A 17 -27.69 -15.42 -31.52
C HIS A 17 -29.18 -15.06 -31.67
N GLN A 18 -29.64 -13.98 -31.02
CA GLN A 18 -30.93 -13.35 -31.33
C GLN A 18 -30.65 -11.90 -31.76
N PRO A 19 -30.92 -11.53 -33.02
CA PRO A 19 -30.78 -10.16 -33.45
C PRO A 19 -32.02 -9.34 -33.05
N ASN A 20 -31.77 -8.14 -32.54
CA ASN A 20 -32.68 -7.00 -32.52
C ASN A 20 -33.85 -7.05 -31.52
N PHE A 21 -33.58 -6.68 -30.28
CA PHE A 21 -34.57 -5.96 -29.49
C PHE A 21 -33.88 -4.95 -28.56
N THR A 22 -34.04 -3.67 -28.90
CA THR A 22 -33.60 -2.53 -28.10
C THR A 22 -34.36 -2.54 -26.78
N ARG A 23 -33.72 -2.99 -25.70
CA ARG A 23 -34.24 -2.85 -24.33
C ARG A 23 -33.29 -1.91 -23.61
N VAL A 24 -33.82 -0.76 -23.18
CA VAL A 24 -33.18 0.12 -22.22
C VAL A 24 -32.79 -0.74 -21.02
N ALA A 25 -31.50 -1.01 -20.86
CA ALA A 25 -31.02 -1.77 -19.72
C ALA A 25 -31.31 -0.91 -18.48
N ALA A 26 -32.19 -1.44 -17.62
CA ALA A 26 -32.24 -1.01 -16.23
C ALA A 26 -30.79 -0.95 -15.72
N PHE A 27 -30.41 0.16 -15.08
CA PHE A 27 -29.19 0.23 -14.28
C PHE A 27 -29.35 -0.80 -13.14
N GLY A 28 -29.04 -2.05 -13.47
CA GLY A 28 -28.89 -3.11 -12.49
C GLY A 28 -27.78 -2.67 -11.56
N SER A 29 -28.13 -2.48 -10.30
CA SER A 29 -27.19 -2.46 -9.19
C SER A 29 -26.41 -3.77 -9.22
N THR A 30 -25.38 -3.85 -10.04
CA THR A 30 -24.32 -4.84 -9.88
C THR A 30 -23.71 -4.54 -8.52
N ALA A 31 -23.91 -5.46 -7.57
CA ALA A 31 -23.18 -5.45 -6.33
C ALA A 31 -21.70 -5.28 -6.68
N VAL A 32 -21.16 -4.10 -6.36
CA VAL A 32 -19.72 -3.86 -6.46
C VAL A 32 -19.11 -4.90 -5.54
N SER A 33 -18.43 -5.90 -6.11
CA SER A 33 -17.64 -6.83 -5.32
C SER A 33 -16.65 -5.99 -4.51
N THR A 34 -16.92 -5.85 -3.22
CA THR A 34 -16.13 -5.07 -2.26
C THR A 34 -14.77 -5.72 -1.98
N ALA A 35 -14.53 -6.93 -2.49
CA ALA A 35 -13.23 -7.57 -2.48
C ALA A 35 -12.37 -7.01 -3.63
N GLN A 36 -11.53 -6.04 -3.29
CA GLN A 36 -10.51 -5.53 -4.22
C GLN A 36 -9.57 -6.68 -4.60
N GLU A 37 -9.60 -7.08 -5.88
CA GLU A 37 -8.79 -8.18 -6.40
C GLU A 37 -7.30 -7.91 -6.15
N ARG A 38 -6.61 -8.89 -5.56
CA ARG A 38 -5.15 -8.82 -5.39
C ARG A 38 -4.50 -8.98 -6.75
N THR A 39 -3.45 -8.20 -7.02
CA THR A 39 -2.71 -8.29 -8.28
C THR A 39 -2.11 -9.69 -8.45
N ALA A 40 -2.18 -10.24 -9.67
CA ALA A 40 -1.50 -11.48 -10.03
C ALA A 40 0.03 -11.33 -10.01
N ASN A 41 0.52 -10.10 -10.19
CA ASN A 41 1.95 -9.77 -10.22
C ASN A 41 2.27 -8.68 -9.17
N PRO A 42 2.56 -9.07 -7.91
CA PRO A 42 3.03 -8.14 -6.89
C PRO A 42 4.35 -7.47 -7.27
N LEU A 43 4.47 -6.18 -6.96
CA LEU A 43 5.67 -5.39 -7.22
C LEU A 43 6.22 -4.79 -5.92
N PRO A 44 7.54 -4.63 -5.77
CA PRO A 44 8.14 -3.77 -4.76
C PRO A 44 8.01 -2.31 -5.18
N LEU A 45 7.42 -1.48 -4.33
CA LEU A 45 7.19 -0.06 -4.57
C LEU A 45 7.80 0.77 -3.43
N VAL A 46 8.58 1.79 -3.78
CA VAL A 46 9.18 2.72 -2.82
C VAL A 46 8.71 4.13 -3.15
N PHE A 47 8.02 4.73 -2.19
CA PHE A 47 7.61 6.13 -2.25
C PHE A 47 8.60 6.96 -1.45
N ILE A 48 9.11 8.04 -2.03
CA ILE A 48 10.01 8.98 -1.35
C ILE A 48 9.36 10.35 -1.41
N ALA A 49 9.19 10.99 -0.25
CA ALA A 49 8.56 12.29 -0.15
C ALA A 49 9.02 13.06 1.08
N ALA A 50 8.80 14.38 1.08
CA ALA A 50 9.03 15.22 2.26
C ALA A 50 7.91 15.08 3.31
N GLU A 51 6.70 14.66 2.92
CA GLU A 51 5.55 14.57 3.83
C GLU A 51 4.93 13.17 3.83
N VAL A 52 4.59 12.67 5.01
CA VAL A 52 3.83 11.42 5.22
C VAL A 52 2.91 11.58 6.43
N ALA A 53 1.59 11.59 6.21
CA ALA A 53 0.64 11.62 7.31
C ALA A 53 0.61 10.29 8.10
N PRO A 54 0.41 10.33 9.44
CA PRO A 54 0.18 11.52 10.26
C PRO A 54 1.46 12.19 10.81
N TRP A 55 2.66 11.70 10.47
CA TRP A 55 3.91 12.15 11.08
C TRP A 55 4.37 13.54 10.62
N SER A 56 4.36 13.79 9.32
CA SER A 56 4.74 15.08 8.74
C SER A 56 3.74 15.46 7.65
N LYS A 57 3.06 16.59 7.85
CA LYS A 57 1.98 17.03 6.97
C LYS A 57 1.83 18.55 7.05
N THR A 58 1.95 19.19 5.90
CA THR A 58 1.65 20.61 5.72
C THR A 58 0.48 20.78 4.75
N GLY A 59 0.33 19.88 3.78
CA GLY A 59 -0.71 19.95 2.76
C GLY A 59 -1.14 18.58 2.23
N GLY A 60 -1.57 18.56 0.96
CA GLY A 60 -2.11 17.36 0.32
C GLY A 60 -1.08 16.27 0.02
N LEU A 61 0.21 16.60 -0.05
CA LEU A 61 1.27 15.61 -0.27
C LEU A 61 1.28 14.56 0.84
N GLY A 62 1.22 15.00 2.10
CA GLY A 62 1.16 14.08 3.24
C GLY A 62 -0.07 13.15 3.21
N ASP A 63 -1.21 13.59 2.67
CA ASP A 63 -2.40 12.73 2.51
C ASP A 63 -2.19 11.68 1.43
N VAL A 64 -1.61 12.07 0.29
CA VAL A 64 -1.36 11.15 -0.82
C VAL A 64 -0.40 10.05 -0.37
N VAL A 65 0.74 10.39 0.24
CA VAL A 65 1.72 9.40 0.71
C VAL A 65 1.26 8.68 1.98
N GLY A 66 0.34 9.30 2.74
CA GLY A 66 -0.36 8.64 3.83
C GLY A 66 -1.29 7.52 3.34
N GLY A 67 -2.07 7.78 2.29
CA GLY A 67 -3.18 6.93 1.85
C GLY A 67 -2.88 6.00 0.66
N LEU A 68 -2.31 6.51 -0.43
CA LEU A 68 -2.10 5.72 -1.66
C LEU A 68 -1.26 4.44 -1.44
N PRO A 69 -0.14 4.49 -0.68
CA PRO A 69 0.62 3.28 -0.35
C PRO A 69 -0.19 2.19 0.34
N ILE A 70 -1.17 2.56 1.17
CA ILE A 70 -2.04 1.60 1.88
C ILE A 70 -2.93 0.87 0.88
N GLU A 71 -3.50 1.57 -0.09
CA GLU A 71 -4.36 0.96 -1.11
C GLU A 71 -3.58 0.03 -2.06
N LEU A 72 -2.32 0.37 -2.36
CA LEU A 72 -1.43 -0.52 -3.11
C LEU A 72 -1.02 -1.74 -2.29
N ALA A 73 -0.74 -1.59 -0.99
CA ALA A 73 -0.49 -2.72 -0.11
C ALA A 73 -1.71 -3.67 -0.02
N LYS A 74 -2.93 -3.13 0.06
CA LYS A 74 -4.17 -3.93 0.01
C LYS A 74 -4.32 -4.72 -1.29
N ARG A 75 -3.86 -4.17 -2.41
CA ARG A 75 -3.82 -4.88 -3.71
C ARG A 75 -2.72 -5.95 -3.77
N GLY A 76 -1.88 -6.09 -2.74
CA GLY A 76 -0.87 -7.15 -2.63
C GLY A 76 0.56 -6.71 -2.97
N HIS A 77 0.80 -5.42 -3.25
CA HIS A 77 2.14 -4.91 -3.49
C HIS A 77 2.94 -4.82 -2.18
N LYS A 78 4.27 -4.97 -2.27
CA LYS A 78 5.17 -4.69 -1.14
C LYS A 78 5.53 -3.21 -1.20
N VAL A 79 5.07 -2.43 -0.23
CA VAL A 79 5.19 -0.96 -0.29
C VAL A 79 5.99 -0.43 0.88
N ILE A 80 6.95 0.45 0.57
CA ILE A 80 7.73 1.24 1.52
C ILE A 80 7.47 2.74 1.27
N THR A 81 7.34 3.53 2.33
CA THR A 81 7.43 4.99 2.26
C THR A 81 8.68 5.48 3.00
N ILE A 82 9.43 6.40 2.41
CA ILE A 82 10.62 7.02 2.99
C ILE A 82 10.38 8.53 3.09
N ALA A 83 10.60 9.09 4.29
CA ALA A 83 10.54 10.52 4.51
C ALA A 83 11.53 10.97 5.60
N PRO A 84 11.85 12.26 5.71
CA PRO A 84 12.66 12.76 6.81
C PRO A 84 11.97 12.57 8.17
N ARG A 85 12.76 12.30 9.21
CA ARG A 85 12.31 12.28 10.59
C ARG A 85 12.40 13.71 11.15
N TYR A 86 11.28 14.41 11.18
CA TYR A 86 11.22 15.79 11.69
C TYR A 86 11.01 15.86 13.21
N ASP A 87 10.46 14.80 13.81
CA ASP A 87 10.24 14.68 15.25
C ASP A 87 10.50 13.25 15.74
N GLN A 88 10.52 13.08 17.06
CA GLN A 88 10.68 11.79 17.71
C GLN A 88 9.36 11.01 17.72
N TYR A 89 9.06 10.35 16.60
CA TYR A 89 7.85 9.54 16.46
C TYR A 89 7.86 8.32 17.40
N GLU A 90 6.88 8.23 18.30
CA GLU A 90 6.78 7.18 19.32
C GLU A 90 6.65 5.76 18.75
N ASP A 91 6.08 5.64 17.56
CA ASP A 91 5.77 4.38 16.90
C ASP A 91 6.84 3.95 15.88
N ALA A 92 7.97 4.66 15.84
CA ALA A 92 9.10 4.35 14.99
C ALA A 92 10.30 3.89 15.84
N TRP A 93 10.81 2.69 15.56
CA TRP A 93 11.98 2.13 16.24
C TRP A 93 13.26 2.37 15.42
N ASP A 94 14.40 2.49 16.12
CA ASP A 94 15.71 2.58 15.47
C ASP A 94 16.08 1.23 14.84
N THR A 95 16.53 1.24 13.58
CA THR A 95 16.99 0.03 12.88
C THR A 95 18.45 -0.32 13.18
N SER A 96 19.17 0.54 13.90
CA SER A 96 20.62 0.46 14.15
C SER A 96 21.48 0.55 12.87
N VAL A 97 20.87 0.89 11.72
CA VAL A 97 21.59 1.12 10.46
C VAL A 97 22.06 2.56 10.43
N VAL A 98 23.37 2.74 10.23
CA VAL A 98 24.02 4.05 10.08
C VAL A 98 24.78 4.06 8.76
N ILE A 99 24.57 5.10 7.95
CA ILE A 99 25.35 5.35 6.73
C ILE A 99 26.01 6.72 6.80
N LYS A 100 27.17 6.86 6.15
CA LYS A 100 27.82 8.16 5.98
C LYS A 100 27.38 8.81 4.69
N VAL A 101 26.82 10.01 4.79
CA VAL A 101 26.48 10.88 3.65
C VAL A 101 27.18 12.21 3.87
N ASP A 102 28.07 12.61 2.96
CA ASP A 102 28.85 13.84 3.06
C ASP A 102 29.58 14.00 4.41
N GLY A 103 30.09 12.89 4.95
CA GLY A 103 30.80 12.84 6.22
C GLY A 103 29.90 12.92 7.47
N GLN A 104 28.58 13.00 7.30
CA GLN A 104 27.60 12.96 8.39
C GLN A 104 26.99 11.57 8.56
N ASP A 105 26.72 11.19 9.81
CA ASP A 105 26.05 9.95 10.13
C ASP A 105 24.53 10.11 9.99
N VAL A 106 23.94 9.32 9.11
CA VAL A 106 22.49 9.27 8.86
C VAL A 106 21.95 7.94 9.37
N ARG A 107 20.89 8.00 10.19
CA ARG A 107 20.22 6.82 10.76
C ARG A 107 18.87 6.58 10.12
N PHE A 108 18.35 5.37 10.28
CA PHE A 108 17.03 5.01 9.78
C PHE A 108 16.14 4.49 10.91
N PHE A 109 14.97 5.09 11.04
CA PHE A 109 13.91 4.61 11.92
C PHE A 109 12.84 3.93 11.08
N HIS A 110 12.11 2.98 11.66
CA HIS A 110 11.14 2.18 10.94
C HIS A 110 9.85 2.03 11.74
N SER A 111 8.72 2.06 11.05
CA SER A 111 7.40 1.74 11.56
C SER A 111 6.65 0.88 10.53
N ILE A 112 5.77 -0.01 10.97
CA ILE A 112 4.89 -0.77 10.10
C ILE A 112 3.44 -0.44 10.46
N LYS A 113 2.71 0.16 9.53
CA LYS A 113 1.29 0.51 9.72
C LYS A 113 0.46 0.20 8.50
N LYS A 114 -0.69 -0.46 8.72
CA LYS A 114 -1.68 -0.79 7.67
C LYS A 114 -1.07 -1.53 6.46
N GLY A 115 -0.12 -2.45 6.72
CA GLY A 115 0.56 -3.23 5.68
C GLY A 115 1.63 -2.47 4.89
N VAL A 116 1.98 -1.25 5.30
CA VAL A 116 3.01 -0.43 4.66
C VAL A 116 4.20 -0.28 5.62
N HIS A 117 5.40 -0.55 5.10
CA HIS A 117 6.66 -0.25 5.77
C HIS A 117 6.96 1.25 5.65
N ARG A 118 7.30 1.91 6.75
CA ARG A 118 7.55 3.36 6.76
C ARG A 118 8.90 3.63 7.39
N VAL A 119 9.82 4.09 6.58
CA VAL A 119 11.19 4.40 6.97
C VAL A 119 11.34 5.90 7.12
N PHE A 120 11.96 6.32 8.20
CA PHE A 120 12.25 7.73 8.47
C PHE A 120 13.76 7.96 8.49
N VAL A 121 14.21 8.92 7.70
CA VAL A 121 15.62 9.33 7.63
C VAL A 121 15.91 10.28 8.77
N ASP A 122 16.71 9.84 9.72
CA ASP A 122 17.07 10.58 10.93
C ASP A 122 18.42 11.26 10.75
N HIS A 123 18.41 12.59 10.91
CA HIS A 123 19.59 13.43 10.84
C HIS A 123 19.32 14.73 11.63
N PRO A 124 20.33 15.33 12.31
CA PRO A 124 20.15 16.58 13.06
C PRO A 124 19.59 17.76 12.24
N TRP A 125 19.76 17.76 10.93
CA TRP A 125 19.18 18.80 10.05
C TRP A 125 17.66 18.74 9.93
N PHE A 126 17.04 17.59 10.21
CA PHE A 126 15.58 17.44 10.18
C PHE A 126 14.96 17.57 11.57
N LEU A 127 15.65 17.07 12.60
CA LEU A 127 15.14 17.05 13.97
C LEU A 127 15.32 18.44 14.62
N ALA A 128 14.22 19.17 14.82
CA ALA A 128 14.26 20.52 15.42
C ALA A 128 14.75 20.54 16.89
N LYS A 129 14.82 19.37 17.55
CA LYS A 129 15.40 19.20 18.89
C LYS A 129 16.32 17.98 18.91
N ALA A 130 17.57 18.17 18.55
CA ALA A 130 18.63 17.27 19.00
C ALA A 130 18.79 17.48 20.51
N SER A 131 18.46 16.46 21.32
CA SER A 131 19.04 16.37 22.67
C SER A 131 20.56 16.38 22.50
N PRO A 132 21.32 17.16 23.30
CA PRO A 132 22.76 17.10 23.23
C PRO A 132 23.25 15.69 23.54
N ALA A 133 24.39 15.38 22.92
CA ALA A 133 25.11 14.10 22.85
C ALA A 133 25.13 13.26 24.15
#